data_AF-A0AAW8NEW5-F1
#
_entry.id   AF-A0AAW8NEW5-F1
#
_cell.length_a   1.000
_cell.length_b   1.000
_cell.length_c   1.000
_cell.angle_alpha   90.00
_cell.angle_beta   90.00
_cell.angle_gamma   90.00
#
_symmetry.space_group_name_H-M   'P 1'
#
loop_
_entity.id
_entity.type
_entity.pdbx_description
1 polymer ?
#
loop_
_entity_poly.entity_id
_entity_poly.type
_entity_poly.pdbx_seq_one_letter_code
_entity_poly.pdbx_strand_id
1 'polypeptide(L)'
;MKLSLRRVLALFAALLIAVATGMTAAQAATNFDNAPQGAHYTKGSAEPVCTLDELTVTCTGTEIAGVGNTNATVTLAVTSTFTGECQNPGSKDKVVDPFTESDTNTTSEVVTSTKNGRLKVPAQSETGKSSEEFLADFSCPNPNWTPVVSGVALSYIYTLTFAGFTEPAIRITG
;
A
#
# COMPACT_ATOMS: atom_id res chain seq x y z
N MET A 1 -8.43 4.45 -51.97
CA MET A 1 -9.33 4.59 -50.80
C MET A 1 -9.22 3.41 -49.80
N LYS A 2 -8.02 2.89 -49.45
CA LYS A 2 -7.92 1.75 -48.49
C LYS A 2 -6.76 1.81 -47.47
N LEU A 3 -5.82 2.76 -47.57
CA LEU A 3 -4.68 2.84 -46.65
C LEU A 3 -4.84 3.84 -45.50
N SER A 4 -5.65 4.91 -45.67
CA SER A 4 -5.76 5.95 -44.63
C SER A 4 -6.71 5.56 -43.48
N LEU A 5 -7.75 4.77 -43.76
CA LEU A 5 -8.74 4.40 -42.74
C LEU A 5 -8.20 3.42 -41.68
N ARG A 6 -7.24 2.55 -42.05
CA ARG A 6 -6.59 1.62 -41.10
C ARG A 6 -5.62 2.32 -40.15
N ARG A 7 -4.94 3.38 -40.59
CA ARG A 7 -4.04 4.18 -39.74
C ARG A 7 -4.82 5.10 -38.79
N VAL A 8 -5.96 5.63 -39.24
CA VAL A 8 -6.84 6.45 -38.39
C VAL A 8 -7.56 5.60 -37.34
N LEU A 9 -7.98 4.37 -37.65
CA LEU A 9 -8.54 3.45 -36.64
C LEU A 9 -7.51 2.97 -35.61
N ALA A 10 -6.25 2.74 -36.02
CA ALA A 10 -5.19 2.36 -35.07
C ALA A 10 -4.83 3.51 -34.11
N LEU A 11 -4.94 4.76 -34.56
CA LEU A 11 -4.75 5.94 -33.72
C LEU A 11 -5.94 6.24 -32.80
N PHE A 12 -7.17 5.86 -33.16
CA PHE A 12 -8.34 5.98 -32.29
C PHE A 12 -8.45 4.86 -31.24
N ALA A 13 -7.90 3.67 -31.50
CA ALA A 13 -7.82 2.59 -30.51
C ALA A 13 -6.74 2.85 -29.44
N ALA A 14 -5.74 3.67 -29.72
CA ALA A 14 -4.69 4.04 -28.77
C ALA A 14 -5.11 5.15 -27.78
N LEU A 15 -6.27 5.79 -27.98
CA LEU A 15 -6.75 6.89 -27.13
C LEU A 15 -7.80 6.47 -26.09
N LEU A 16 -8.13 5.18 -26.00
CA LEU A 16 -9.11 4.63 -25.05
C LEU A 16 -8.47 3.83 -23.90
N ILE A 17 -7.15 3.85 -23.79
CA ILE A 17 -6.40 3.44 -22.58
C ILE A 17 -5.74 4.68 -21.99
N ALA A 18 -6.52 5.76 -21.86
CA ALA A 18 -6.20 6.83 -20.93
C ALA A 18 -6.50 6.28 -19.53
N VAL A 19 -5.51 5.56 -19.01
CA VAL A 19 -5.14 5.43 -17.60
C VAL A 19 -6.27 5.84 -16.66
N ALA A 20 -7.13 4.89 -16.33
CA ALA A 20 -7.75 4.87 -15.02
C ALA A 20 -6.59 4.69 -14.04
N THR A 21 -5.97 5.78 -13.59
CA THR A 21 -5.12 5.75 -12.41
C THR A 21 -6.04 5.29 -11.29
N GLY A 22 -5.88 4.02 -10.95
CA GLY A 22 -6.74 3.31 -10.03
C GLY A 22 -6.66 3.95 -8.67
N MET A 23 -7.68 4.74 -8.32
CA MET A 23 -8.04 4.89 -6.93
C MET A 23 -8.77 3.61 -6.55
N THR A 24 -8.04 2.56 -6.17
CA THR A 24 -8.61 1.52 -5.33
C THR A 24 -9.13 2.23 -4.09
N ALA A 25 -10.45 2.29 -3.93
CA ALA A 25 -11.04 2.85 -2.72
C ALA A 25 -10.52 2.01 -1.54
N ALA A 26 -9.91 2.67 -0.56
CA ALA A 26 -9.46 2.02 0.66
C ALA A 26 -10.65 1.28 1.28
N GLN A 27 -10.50 -0.02 1.47
CA GLN A 27 -11.49 -0.85 2.17
C GLN A 27 -11.15 -0.81 3.65
N ALA A 28 -11.96 -0.08 4.41
CA ALA A 28 -11.82 0.04 5.84
C ALA A 28 -12.92 -0.80 6.53
N ALA A 29 -12.50 -1.58 7.53
CA ALA A 29 -13.38 -2.40 8.33
C ALA A 29 -13.00 -2.29 9.81
N THR A 30 -13.95 -1.79 10.60
CA THR A 30 -13.86 -1.78 12.06
C THR A 30 -14.78 -2.83 12.64
N ASN A 31 -14.22 -3.69 13.48
CA ASN A 31 -14.93 -4.71 14.23
C ASN A 31 -14.52 -4.67 15.70
N PHE A 32 -15.33 -4.00 16.53
CA PHE A 32 -15.08 -3.93 17.97
C PHE A 32 -15.40 -5.24 18.72
N ASP A 33 -15.90 -6.28 18.06
CA ASP A 33 -15.93 -7.63 18.66
C ASP A 33 -14.50 -8.18 18.85
N ASN A 34 -13.54 -7.66 18.10
CA ASN A 34 -12.10 -7.93 18.26
C ASN A 34 -11.41 -6.92 19.21
N ALA A 35 -12.16 -6.35 20.15
CA ALA A 35 -11.67 -5.38 21.12
C ALA A 35 -12.26 -5.66 22.51
N PRO A 36 -11.71 -5.05 23.59
CA PRO A 36 -12.30 -5.13 24.92
C PRO A 36 -13.78 -4.74 24.92
N GLN A 37 -14.59 -5.39 25.77
CA GLN A 37 -16.02 -5.09 25.84
C GLN A 37 -16.26 -3.62 26.18
N GLY A 38 -17.08 -2.97 25.36
CA GLY A 38 -17.38 -1.55 25.47
C GLY A 38 -16.49 -0.65 24.62
N ALA A 39 -15.54 -1.19 23.85
CA ALA A 39 -14.75 -0.43 22.89
C ALA A 39 -15.65 0.29 21.88
N HIS A 40 -15.45 1.60 21.73
CA HIS A 40 -16.13 2.44 20.74
C HIS A 40 -15.30 3.70 20.44
N TYR A 41 -15.52 4.31 19.28
CA TYR A 41 -14.94 5.61 18.99
C TYR A 41 -15.42 6.67 19.99
N THR A 42 -14.51 7.53 20.42
CA THR A 42 -14.90 8.68 21.23
C THR A 42 -15.69 9.68 20.40
N LYS A 43 -16.40 10.58 21.07
CA LYS A 43 -17.16 11.64 20.40
C LYS A 43 -16.23 12.50 19.54
N GLY A 44 -16.47 12.53 18.23
CA GLY A 44 -15.67 13.29 17.26
C GLY A 44 -14.51 12.50 16.66
N SER A 45 -14.30 11.25 17.08
CA SER A 45 -13.40 10.30 16.43
C SER A 45 -14.17 9.36 15.51
N ALA A 46 -13.46 8.79 14.55
CA ALA A 46 -13.99 7.86 13.57
C ALA A 46 -12.89 6.88 13.15
N GLU A 47 -13.23 5.98 12.24
CA GLU A 47 -12.25 5.11 11.59
C GLU A 47 -11.11 5.93 10.96
N PRO A 48 -9.84 5.52 11.13
CA PRO A 48 -8.72 6.12 10.42
C PRO A 48 -8.98 6.19 8.92
N VAL A 49 -8.57 7.28 8.29
CA VAL A 49 -8.61 7.43 6.82
C VAL A 49 -7.19 7.36 6.31
N CYS A 50 -6.91 6.43 5.42
CA CYS A 50 -5.62 6.29 4.76
C CYS A 50 -5.66 6.89 3.35
N THR A 51 -4.67 7.70 3.02
CA THR A 51 -4.48 8.32 1.71
C THR A 51 -3.10 7.96 1.18
N LEU A 52 -3.03 7.67 -0.12
CA LEU A 52 -1.78 7.45 -0.84
C LEU A 52 -1.43 8.72 -1.63
N ASP A 53 -0.22 9.23 -1.42
CA ASP A 53 0.38 10.29 -2.22
C ASP A 53 1.74 9.81 -2.72
N GLU A 54 1.87 9.67 -4.05
CA GLU A 54 3.00 9.01 -4.71
C GLU A 54 3.31 7.62 -4.11
N LEU A 55 4.39 7.52 -3.33
CA LEU A 55 4.82 6.29 -2.64
C LEU A 55 4.47 6.27 -1.14
N THR A 56 3.90 7.34 -0.61
CA THR A 56 3.69 7.52 0.83
C THR A 56 2.23 7.32 1.19
N VAL A 57 1.98 6.40 2.11
CA VAL A 57 0.66 6.19 2.70
C VAL A 57 0.62 6.91 4.04
N THR A 58 -0.36 7.78 4.22
CA THR A 58 -0.64 8.45 5.50
C THR A 58 -2.02 8.04 6.00
N CYS A 59 -2.11 7.57 7.23
CA CYS A 59 -3.37 7.23 7.91
C CYS A 59 -3.62 8.18 9.08
N THR A 60 -4.82 8.76 9.18
CA THR A 60 -5.18 9.68 10.26
C THR A 60 -5.19 8.97 11.63
N GLY A 61 -4.97 9.73 12.71
CA GLY A 61 -5.16 9.21 14.07
C GLY A 61 -6.63 9.03 14.43
N THR A 62 -6.89 8.32 15.53
CA THR A 62 -8.24 8.16 16.11
C THR A 62 -8.17 8.05 17.64
N GLU A 63 -9.31 8.04 18.31
CA GLU A 63 -9.41 7.77 19.73
C GLU A 63 -10.54 6.77 20.02
N ILE A 64 -10.22 5.76 20.82
CA ILE A 64 -11.12 4.67 21.21
C ILE A 64 -11.27 4.70 22.73
N ALA A 65 -12.51 4.71 23.23
CA ALA A 65 -12.80 4.57 24.65
C ALA A 65 -13.38 3.19 24.96
N GLY A 66 -13.46 2.84 26.24
CA GLY A 66 -13.99 1.56 26.70
C GLY A 66 -13.00 0.42 26.58
N VAL A 67 -11.70 0.71 26.44
CA VAL A 67 -10.66 -0.32 26.25
C VAL A 67 -10.09 -0.85 27.58
N GLY A 68 -10.57 -0.37 28.72
CA GLY A 68 -10.03 -0.76 30.04
C GLY A 68 -8.54 -0.42 30.19
N ASN A 69 -7.72 -1.38 30.59
CA ASN A 69 -6.25 -1.23 30.65
C ASN A 69 -5.55 -1.92 29.46
N THR A 70 -6.28 -2.17 28.37
CA THR A 70 -5.79 -2.94 27.24
C THR A 70 -5.09 -2.03 26.24
N ASN A 71 -3.80 -2.28 26.02
CA ASN A 71 -3.00 -1.63 24.99
C ASN A 71 -3.37 -2.18 23.60
N ALA A 72 -2.92 -1.50 22.55
CA ALA A 72 -3.01 -2.02 21.19
C ALA A 72 -1.68 -1.86 20.46
N THR A 73 -1.49 -2.67 19.43
CA THR A 73 -0.43 -2.48 18.44
C THR A 73 -1.07 -1.91 17.17
N VAL A 74 -0.49 -0.84 16.66
CA VAL A 74 -0.83 -0.28 15.35
C VAL A 74 0.31 -0.57 14.39
N THR A 75 -0.04 -1.03 13.19
CA THR A 75 0.91 -1.36 12.14
C THR A 75 0.43 -0.77 10.83
N LEU A 76 1.33 -0.15 10.06
CA LEU A 76 1.11 0.23 8.66
C LEU A 76 2.19 -0.42 7.82
N ALA A 77 1.79 -1.38 6.97
CA ALA A 77 2.67 -2.01 5.99
C ALA A 77 2.37 -1.44 4.60
N VAL A 78 3.38 -1.00 3.88
CA VAL A 78 3.28 -0.49 2.51
C VAL A 78 4.15 -1.36 1.61
N THR A 79 3.52 -2.00 0.63
CA THR A 79 4.15 -2.93 -0.30
C THR A 79 4.26 -2.29 -1.68
N SER A 80 5.49 -2.08 -2.14
CA SER A 80 5.81 -1.71 -3.52
C SER A 80 5.97 -2.98 -4.35
N THR A 81 5.22 -3.11 -5.44
CA THR A 81 5.36 -4.18 -6.43
C THR A 81 5.95 -3.61 -7.71
N PHE A 82 7.17 -4.02 -8.03
CA PHE A 82 7.93 -3.62 -9.20
C PHE A 82 7.68 -4.61 -10.32
N THR A 83 7.35 -4.09 -11.50
CA THR A 83 7.25 -4.86 -12.74
C THR A 83 8.24 -4.30 -13.73
N GLY A 84 8.91 -5.18 -14.46
CA GLY A 84 9.93 -4.76 -15.40
C GLY A 84 10.50 -5.91 -16.20
N GLU A 85 11.64 -5.63 -16.80
CA GLU A 85 12.36 -6.58 -17.65
C GLU A 85 13.86 -6.42 -17.54
N CYS A 86 14.56 -7.52 -17.77
CA CYS A 86 15.97 -7.56 -18.07
C CYS A 86 16.18 -7.38 -19.58
N GLN A 87 17.10 -6.49 -19.96
CA GLN A 87 17.46 -6.20 -21.34
C GLN A 87 18.86 -6.70 -21.67
N ASN A 88 19.00 -7.33 -22.84
CA ASN A 88 20.29 -7.82 -23.32
C ASN A 88 21.06 -6.70 -24.05
N PRO A 89 22.31 -6.40 -23.69
CA PRO A 89 23.09 -5.33 -24.33
C PRO A 89 23.38 -5.58 -25.82
N GLY A 90 23.45 -6.85 -26.23
CA GLY A 90 23.68 -7.24 -27.63
C GLY A 90 22.46 -7.10 -28.54
N SER A 91 21.27 -6.85 -27.98
CA SER A 91 20.05 -6.55 -28.71
C SER A 91 19.13 -5.77 -27.77
N LYS A 92 19.36 -4.46 -27.65
CA LYS A 92 18.64 -3.58 -26.72
C LYS A 92 17.11 -3.61 -26.90
N ASP A 93 16.64 -4.02 -28.08
CA ASP A 93 15.21 -4.17 -28.38
C ASP A 93 14.63 -5.54 -28.00
N LYS A 94 15.44 -6.45 -27.44
CA LYS A 94 14.97 -7.76 -26.95
C LYS A 94 14.89 -7.77 -25.44
N VAL A 95 13.65 -7.69 -24.97
CA VAL A 95 13.20 -8.23 -23.69
C VAL A 95 13.69 -9.67 -23.59
N VAL A 96 14.49 -9.98 -22.57
CA VAL A 96 14.98 -11.34 -22.35
C VAL A 96 14.33 -12.02 -21.17
N ASP A 97 13.94 -11.26 -20.15
CA ASP A 97 13.31 -11.84 -18.95
C ASP A 97 12.44 -10.81 -18.22
N PRO A 98 11.12 -10.98 -18.14
CA PRO A 98 10.28 -10.12 -17.31
C PRO A 98 10.45 -10.48 -15.82
N PHE A 99 10.32 -9.49 -14.94
CA PHE A 99 10.30 -9.70 -13.49
C PHE A 99 9.09 -9.04 -12.84
N THR A 100 8.69 -9.61 -11.70
CA THR A 100 7.74 -9.02 -10.78
C THR A 100 8.22 -9.30 -9.38
N GLU A 101 8.59 -8.26 -8.65
CA GLU A 101 9.18 -8.34 -7.31
C GLU A 101 8.46 -7.38 -6.38
N SER A 102 8.47 -7.68 -5.09
CA SER A 102 7.82 -6.84 -4.09
C SER A 102 8.71 -6.58 -2.89
N ASP A 103 8.65 -5.35 -2.37
CA ASP A 103 9.32 -4.93 -1.14
C ASP A 103 8.28 -4.31 -0.20
N THR A 104 8.44 -4.47 1.11
CA THR A 104 7.48 -4.00 2.11
C THR A 104 8.17 -3.26 3.23
N ASN A 105 7.84 -1.98 3.37
CA ASN A 105 8.18 -1.19 4.54
C ASN A 105 7.06 -1.26 5.57
N THR A 106 7.39 -1.18 6.86
CA THR A 106 6.40 -1.34 7.93
C THR A 106 6.73 -0.49 9.14
N THR A 107 5.77 0.31 9.59
CA THR A 107 5.77 0.90 10.93
C THR A 107 5.02 -0.01 11.90
N SER A 108 5.47 -0.05 13.14
CA SER A 108 4.76 -0.74 14.22
C SER A 108 4.95 0.01 15.53
N GLU A 109 3.84 0.38 16.18
CA GLU A 109 3.83 1.14 17.43
C GLU A 109 2.88 0.50 18.44
N VAL A 110 3.34 0.35 19.68
CA VAL A 110 2.47 -0.02 20.80
C VAL A 110 1.85 1.24 21.39
N VAL A 111 0.53 1.34 21.28
CA VAL A 111 -0.27 2.41 21.87
C VAL A 111 -0.76 1.97 23.24
N THR A 112 -0.40 2.73 24.26
CA THR A 112 -0.77 2.40 25.64
C THR A 112 -2.12 3.01 26.02
N SER A 113 -2.95 2.26 26.73
CA SER A 113 -4.20 2.79 27.27
C SER A 113 -3.89 3.84 28.35
N THR A 114 -4.55 4.98 28.25
CA THR A 114 -4.47 6.06 29.25
C THR A 114 -5.52 5.86 30.35
N LYS A 115 -5.44 6.69 31.41
CA LYS A 115 -6.45 6.69 32.48
C LYS A 115 -7.87 6.82 31.91
N ASN A 116 -8.81 6.09 32.51
CA ASN A 116 -10.21 5.98 32.10
C ASN A 116 -10.46 5.15 30.82
N GLY A 117 -9.55 4.24 30.47
CA GLY A 117 -9.74 3.29 29.39
C GLY A 117 -9.91 3.92 28.02
N ARG A 118 -9.01 4.86 27.72
CA ARG A 118 -8.92 5.56 26.44
C ARG A 118 -7.62 5.22 25.74
N LEU A 119 -7.71 4.95 24.45
CA LEU A 119 -6.59 4.71 23.57
C LEU A 119 -6.51 5.85 22.56
N LYS A 120 -5.46 6.68 22.64
CA LYS A 120 -5.20 7.74 21.67
C LYS A 120 -4.25 7.20 20.61
N VAL A 121 -4.79 6.85 19.46
CA VAL A 121 -4.05 6.25 18.35
C VAL A 121 -3.42 7.38 17.52
N PRO A 122 -2.09 7.44 17.40
CA PRO A 122 -1.45 8.46 16.57
C PRO A 122 -1.70 8.20 15.09
N ALA A 123 -1.54 9.25 14.28
CA ALA A 123 -1.46 9.10 12.83
C ALA A 123 -0.23 8.24 12.46
N GLN A 124 -0.33 7.48 11.38
CA GLN A 124 0.76 6.67 10.84
C GLN A 124 1.14 7.18 9.46
N SER A 125 2.41 7.06 9.11
CA SER A 125 2.91 7.35 7.77
C SER A 125 4.03 6.37 7.45
N GLU A 126 4.01 5.84 6.22
CA GLU A 126 5.05 4.96 5.73
C GLU A 126 5.23 5.15 4.22
N THR A 127 6.47 5.11 3.75
CA THR A 127 6.81 5.29 2.34
C THR A 127 7.28 3.95 1.77
N GLY A 128 6.65 3.52 0.67
CA GLY A 128 7.10 2.35 -0.08
C GLY A 128 8.45 2.59 -0.76
N LYS A 129 9.12 1.50 -1.14
CA LYS A 129 10.40 1.56 -1.85
C LYS A 129 10.23 2.13 -3.26
N SER A 130 11.16 2.99 -3.68
CA SER A 130 11.25 3.57 -5.03
C SER A 130 11.90 2.61 -6.05
N SER A 131 11.77 2.91 -7.35
CA SER A 131 12.42 2.10 -8.40
C SER A 131 13.93 2.16 -8.30
N GLU A 132 14.48 3.33 -7.98
CA GLU A 132 15.92 3.55 -7.81
C GLU A 132 16.48 2.73 -6.64
N GLU A 133 15.77 2.72 -5.50
CA GLU A 133 16.13 1.90 -4.34
C GLU A 133 16.00 0.41 -4.63
N PHE A 134 14.96 -0.01 -5.36
CA PHE A 134 14.82 -1.41 -5.78
C PHE A 134 15.98 -1.84 -6.70
N LEU A 135 16.31 -1.04 -7.70
CA LEU A 135 17.39 -1.33 -8.65
C LEU A 135 18.79 -1.29 -8.04
N ALA A 136 18.96 -0.67 -6.87
CA ALA A 136 20.22 -0.73 -6.12
C ALA A 136 20.51 -2.14 -5.59
N ASP A 137 19.47 -2.92 -5.27
CA ASP A 137 19.59 -4.27 -4.68
C ASP A 137 19.24 -5.39 -5.68
N PHE A 138 18.50 -5.08 -6.75
CA PHE A 138 18.05 -6.06 -7.73
C PHE A 138 19.11 -6.34 -8.81
N SER A 139 19.20 -7.60 -9.24
CA SER A 139 20.08 -8.02 -10.33
C SER A 139 19.39 -9.04 -11.22
N CYS A 140 19.57 -8.87 -12.53
CA CYS A 140 19.12 -9.86 -13.51
C CYS A 140 19.86 -11.19 -13.36
N PRO A 141 19.25 -12.34 -13.72
CA PRO A 141 19.90 -13.66 -13.61
C PRO A 141 21.23 -13.75 -14.37
N ASN A 142 21.34 -13.01 -15.49
CA ASN A 142 22.61 -12.82 -16.18
C ASN A 142 23.20 -11.44 -15.80
N PRO A 143 24.43 -11.38 -15.27
CA PRO A 143 25.04 -10.13 -14.83
C PRO A 143 25.35 -9.15 -15.98
N ASN A 144 25.28 -9.59 -17.24
CA ASN A 144 25.41 -8.72 -18.40
C ASN A 144 24.09 -8.07 -18.83
N TRP A 145 22.96 -8.44 -18.23
CA TRP A 145 21.66 -7.84 -18.55
C TRP A 145 21.39 -6.65 -17.66
N THR A 146 20.74 -5.64 -18.24
CA THR A 146 20.36 -4.42 -17.51
C THR A 146 18.90 -4.53 -17.09
N PRO A 147 18.58 -4.41 -15.79
CA PRO A 147 17.20 -4.35 -15.34
C PRO A 147 16.57 -2.99 -15.67
N VAL A 148 15.31 -3.01 -16.11
CA VAL A 148 14.51 -1.83 -16.39
C VAL A 148 13.13 -2.03 -15.75
N VAL A 149 12.77 -1.15 -14.81
CA VAL A 149 11.43 -1.13 -14.21
C VAL A 149 10.49 -0.42 -15.17
N SER A 150 9.38 -1.08 -15.52
CA SER A 150 8.32 -0.54 -16.38
C SER A 150 7.10 -0.06 -15.60
N GLY A 151 6.95 -0.45 -14.34
CA GLY A 151 5.86 0.01 -13.50
C GLY A 151 6.06 -0.33 -12.03
N VAL A 152 5.48 0.52 -11.16
CA VAL A 152 5.40 0.31 -9.72
C VAL A 152 3.94 0.40 -9.32
N ALA A 153 3.44 -0.63 -8.65
CA ALA A 153 2.14 -0.64 -8.00
C ALA A 153 2.33 -0.62 -6.48
N LEU A 154 1.44 0.04 -5.77
CA LEU A 154 1.43 0.07 -4.31
C LEU A 154 0.19 -0.62 -3.77
N SER A 155 0.38 -1.25 -2.62
CA SER A 155 -0.71 -1.67 -1.76
C SER A 155 -0.31 -1.42 -0.31
N TYR A 156 -1.29 -1.29 0.58
CA TYR A 156 -0.99 -1.15 2.01
C TYR A 156 -2.00 -1.87 2.88
N ILE A 157 -1.56 -2.18 4.10
CA ILE A 157 -2.39 -2.74 5.16
C ILE A 157 -2.11 -1.95 6.45
N TYR A 158 -3.13 -1.25 6.93
CA TYR A 158 -3.17 -0.68 8.27
C TYR A 158 -3.94 -1.62 9.19
N THR A 159 -3.41 -1.88 10.38
CA THR A 159 -4.12 -2.62 11.43
C THR A 159 -4.00 -1.96 12.78
N LEU A 160 -5.04 -2.12 13.59
CA LEU A 160 -5.01 -1.91 15.04
C LEU A 160 -5.50 -3.19 15.72
N THR A 161 -4.64 -3.80 16.53
CA THR A 161 -4.94 -5.05 17.24
C THR A 161 -4.73 -4.86 18.74
N PHE A 162 -5.77 -5.14 19.53
CA PHE A 162 -5.69 -5.05 20.98
C PHE A 162 -4.88 -6.21 21.59
N ALA A 163 -4.17 -5.94 22.67
CA ALA A 163 -3.46 -6.98 23.42
C ALA A 163 -4.45 -8.06 23.90
N GLY A 164 -4.13 -9.32 23.62
CA GLY A 164 -5.00 -10.47 23.93
C GLY A 164 -6.02 -10.84 22.84
N PHE A 165 -6.06 -10.09 21.73
CA PHE A 165 -6.88 -10.39 20.56
C PHE A 165 -6.01 -10.86 19.39
N THR A 166 -6.48 -11.84 18.63
CA THR A 166 -5.75 -12.41 17.47
C THR A 166 -6.10 -11.72 16.17
N GLU A 167 -7.31 -11.14 16.07
CA GLU A 167 -7.79 -10.43 14.89
C GLU A 167 -7.77 -8.91 15.14
N PRO A 168 -7.57 -8.09 14.09
CA PRO A 168 -7.58 -6.65 14.24
C PRO A 168 -8.98 -6.12 14.55
N ALA A 169 -9.04 -5.09 15.38
CA ALA A 169 -10.25 -4.30 15.60
C ALA A 169 -10.48 -3.29 14.48
N ILE A 170 -9.40 -2.82 13.84
CA ILE A 170 -9.46 -1.97 12.64
C ILE A 170 -8.51 -2.57 11.61
N ARG A 171 -9.01 -2.81 10.41
CA ARG A 171 -8.21 -3.21 9.25
C ARG A 171 -8.57 -2.35 8.06
N ILE A 172 -7.57 -1.70 7.46
CA ILE A 172 -7.73 -0.89 6.26
C ILE A 172 -6.74 -1.36 5.22
N THR A 173 -7.24 -1.64 4.01
CA THR A 173 -6.39 -2.02 2.88
C THR A 173 -6.67 -1.13 1.68
N GLY A 174 -5.64 -0.77 0.92
CA GLY A 174 -5.79 0.02 -0.30
C GLY A 174 -4.67 -0.22 -1.30
#